data_AF-A0A7W0J8A5-F1
#
_entry.id   AF-A0A7W0J8A5-F1
#
_cell.length_a   1.000
_cell.length_b   1.000
_cell.length_c   1.000
_cell.angle_alpha   90.00
_cell.angle_beta   90.00
_cell.angle_gamma   90.00
#
_symmetry.space_group_name_H-M   'P 1'
#
loop_
_entity.id
_entity.type
_entity.pdbx_description
1 polymer ?
#
loop_
_entity_poly.entity_id
_entity_poly.type
_entity_poly.pdbx_seq_one_letter_code
_entity_poly.pdbx_strand_id
1 'polypeptide(L)'
;LGSLQALDDNIIYGIPCPNCDSASYYWFSSRIKTKNITFSELFSCIHYTKFTKIFEKIDKDVVIIANHKYNGHPIVNLNILKYYFVDEESSNVGSQKINELLTLIKKEFGQSRDILYIISVGNLSVLIITELYKNNPNNCYLDLGPSIERLFTKNQSRTLGGHFSRTSINNYWMYDPRKIRFDTTVVLTLYRRPERLEEQLNAIEAQTLRPKEILLFQDAAKSPIELDEKLKSRFDNIIRVEKNVGVWGRFSGGLLAKSKYVCFFDDDTIPGKRWLENCHTQMQKRKGLYGTIGIDSWNLRNYPYKSYKRWGWENGCESTKEVDFVGHSWFLEKDWLGAIWINSSRFYAFKNVAEDAFLSYSLKKLLKIKTFVPPHPKNCLDLFGSIPEKARLYGEVAGVAISQNSVNFEKMNQALKALASLGMGTKLFRLSNIMSKEFVKEKFFPQGSQRWSLAKKIWLLIKK
;
A
#
# COMPACT_ATOMS: atom_id res chain seq x y z
N LEU A 1 -9.44 -7.48 -13.52
CA LEU A 1 -8.67 -6.21 -13.61
C LEU A 1 -9.32 -5.17 -14.52
N GLY A 2 -9.83 -5.54 -15.72
CA GLY A 2 -10.43 -4.59 -16.65
C GLY A 2 -11.56 -3.72 -16.05
N SER A 3 -12.38 -4.29 -15.16
CA SER A 3 -13.45 -3.57 -14.45
C SER A 3 -12.96 -2.45 -13.51
N LEU A 4 -11.69 -2.49 -13.06
CA LEU A 4 -11.08 -1.46 -12.20
C LEU A 4 -10.45 -0.32 -13.01
N GLN A 5 -10.46 -0.43 -14.35
CA GLN A 5 -9.83 0.51 -15.27
C GLN A 5 -10.85 1.41 -15.99
N ALA A 6 -12.14 1.29 -15.69
CA ALA A 6 -13.17 2.12 -16.31
C ALA A 6 -12.96 3.61 -15.92
N LEU A 7 -12.94 4.47 -16.92
CA LEU A 7 -12.80 5.92 -16.79
C LEU A 7 -14.13 6.57 -17.14
N ASP A 8 -15.10 6.43 -16.26
CA ASP A 8 -16.43 7.04 -16.38
C ASP A 8 -16.77 7.74 -15.07
N ASP A 9 -17.19 9.00 -15.15
CA ASP A 9 -17.52 9.81 -13.98
C ASP A 9 -18.80 9.33 -13.26
N ASN A 10 -19.62 8.52 -13.93
CA ASN A 10 -20.81 7.91 -13.35
C ASN A 10 -20.50 6.63 -12.55
N ILE A 11 -19.28 6.09 -12.65
CA ILE A 11 -18.86 4.91 -11.89
C ILE A 11 -18.23 5.34 -10.57
N ILE A 12 -18.71 4.76 -9.47
CA ILE A 12 -18.17 4.94 -8.13
C ILE A 12 -17.73 3.59 -7.57
N TYR A 13 -16.46 3.49 -7.18
CA TYR A 13 -15.89 2.28 -6.60
C TYR A 13 -16.02 2.31 -5.08
N GLY A 14 -16.73 1.33 -4.50
CA GLY A 14 -16.68 1.04 -3.06
C GLY A 14 -15.47 0.19 -2.71
N ILE A 15 -14.61 0.66 -1.82
CA ILE A 15 -13.43 -0.09 -1.34
C ILE A 15 -13.40 -0.15 0.20
N PRO A 16 -12.76 -1.18 0.79
CA PRO A 16 -12.70 -1.32 2.24
C PRO A 16 -12.01 -0.15 2.90
N CYS A 17 -12.47 0.27 4.07
CA CYS A 17 -11.80 1.31 4.83
C CYS A 17 -10.38 0.87 5.32
N PRO A 18 -9.39 1.77 5.50
CA PRO A 18 -8.03 1.42 5.93
C PRO A 18 -7.96 0.72 7.29
N ASN A 19 -8.90 1.02 8.21
CA ASN A 19 -9.00 0.35 9.51
C ASN A 19 -9.82 -0.95 9.48
N CYS A 20 -10.48 -1.25 8.35
CA CYS A 20 -11.22 -2.48 8.11
C CYS A 20 -10.26 -3.52 7.52
N ASP A 21 -9.62 -3.15 6.40
CA ASP A 21 -8.63 -3.94 5.69
C ASP A 21 -7.67 -3.00 4.95
N SER A 22 -6.55 -2.68 5.61
CA SER A 22 -5.53 -1.81 5.04
C SER A 22 -4.93 -2.38 3.75
N ALA A 23 -4.71 -3.70 3.68
CA ALA A 23 -4.08 -4.33 2.54
C ALA A 23 -4.94 -4.17 1.29
N SER A 24 -6.23 -4.49 1.40
CA SER A 24 -7.19 -4.31 0.31
C SER A 24 -7.38 -2.83 -0.04
N TYR A 25 -7.46 -1.94 0.96
CA TYR A 25 -7.56 -0.49 0.72
C TYR A 25 -6.42 0.04 -0.16
N TYR A 26 -5.16 -0.27 0.20
CA TYR A 26 -4.00 0.14 -0.59
C TYR A 26 -3.94 -0.54 -1.95
N TRP A 27 -4.34 -1.81 -2.01
CA TRP A 27 -4.41 -2.57 -3.25
C TRP A 27 -5.32 -1.90 -4.27
N PHE A 28 -6.55 -1.55 -3.86
CA PHE A 28 -7.50 -0.86 -4.73
C PHE A 28 -7.09 0.58 -5.00
N SER A 29 -6.65 1.32 -3.97
CA SER A 29 -6.27 2.74 -4.11
C SER A 29 -5.11 2.99 -5.07
N SER A 30 -4.25 1.99 -5.28
CA SER A 30 -3.11 2.06 -6.21
C SER A 30 -3.42 1.49 -7.61
N ARG A 31 -4.61 0.92 -7.82
CA ARG A 31 -5.00 0.25 -9.07
C ARG A 31 -6.23 0.86 -9.75
N ILE A 32 -7.11 1.49 -8.99
CA ILE A 32 -8.24 2.28 -9.51
C ILE A 32 -7.71 3.63 -9.98
N LYS A 33 -7.93 3.94 -11.27
CA LYS A 33 -7.43 5.18 -11.89
C LYS A 33 -8.25 6.41 -11.53
N THR A 34 -9.58 6.26 -11.42
CA THR A 34 -10.48 7.37 -11.07
C THR A 34 -10.37 7.75 -9.60
N LYS A 35 -10.79 8.98 -9.28
CA LYS A 35 -10.93 9.48 -7.89
C LYS A 35 -12.35 9.29 -7.34
N ASN A 36 -13.26 8.71 -8.12
CA ASN A 36 -14.60 8.37 -7.69
C ASN A 36 -14.59 7.08 -6.85
N ILE A 37 -14.04 7.20 -5.65
CA ILE A 37 -13.86 6.10 -4.70
C ILE A 37 -14.59 6.44 -3.40
N THR A 38 -15.27 5.45 -2.82
CA THR A 38 -16.03 5.52 -1.57
C THR A 38 -15.83 4.24 -0.74
N PHE A 39 -16.48 4.16 0.43
CA PHE A 39 -16.46 2.98 1.30
C PHE A 39 -17.34 1.85 0.74
N SER A 40 -16.87 0.61 0.77
CA SER A 40 -17.75 -0.56 0.61
C SER A 40 -18.71 -0.72 1.79
N GLU A 41 -18.34 -0.23 2.97
CA GLU A 41 -19.14 -0.33 4.20
C GLU A 41 -20.25 0.73 4.30
N LEU A 42 -20.51 1.49 3.23
CA LEU A 42 -21.52 2.55 3.22
C LEU A 42 -22.92 2.06 3.61
N PHE A 43 -23.26 0.84 3.20
CA PHE A 43 -24.59 0.27 3.35
C PHE A 43 -24.70 -0.69 4.54
N SER A 44 -23.67 -0.79 5.37
CA SER A 44 -23.58 -1.77 6.46
C SER A 44 -23.30 -1.13 7.83
N CYS A 45 -23.23 -1.95 8.87
CA CYS A 45 -22.80 -1.57 10.22
C CYS A 45 -23.58 -0.35 10.78
N ILE A 46 -22.87 0.68 11.28
CA ILE A 46 -23.48 1.88 11.88
C ILE A 46 -24.30 2.71 10.89
N HIS A 47 -24.06 2.55 9.58
CA HIS A 47 -24.80 3.28 8.56
C HIS A 47 -26.09 2.57 8.15
N TYR A 48 -26.26 1.31 8.53
CA TYR A 48 -27.38 0.47 8.11
C TYR A 48 -28.75 1.11 8.40
N THR A 49 -29.03 1.56 9.62
CA THR A 49 -30.34 2.16 9.97
C THR A 49 -30.64 3.43 9.16
N LYS A 50 -29.61 4.20 8.82
CA LYS A 50 -29.79 5.41 8.00
C LYS A 50 -29.98 5.04 6.52
N PHE A 51 -29.24 4.03 6.06
CA PHE A 51 -29.43 3.43 4.75
C PHE A 51 -30.86 2.89 4.60
N THR A 52 -31.39 2.08 5.52
CA THR A 52 -32.74 1.51 5.38
C THR A 52 -33.83 2.57 5.30
N LYS A 53 -33.81 3.57 6.18
CA LYS A 53 -34.78 4.70 6.16
C LYS A 53 -34.76 5.52 4.87
N ILE A 54 -33.61 5.54 4.20
CA ILE A 54 -33.43 6.20 2.92
C ILE A 54 -33.91 5.29 1.79
N PHE A 55 -33.51 4.03 1.84
CA PHE A 55 -33.82 2.99 0.86
C PHE A 55 -35.33 2.73 0.78
N GLU A 56 -36.04 2.84 1.92
CA GLU A 56 -37.51 2.86 2.04
C GLU A 56 -38.22 3.90 1.19
N LYS A 57 -37.52 4.94 0.76
CA LYS A 57 -38.06 6.06 -0.02
C LYS A 57 -37.68 5.99 -1.50
N ILE A 58 -37.00 4.92 -1.92
CA ILE A 58 -36.71 4.69 -3.34
C ILE A 58 -38.02 4.28 -4.00
N ASP A 59 -38.43 5.06 -4.99
CA ASP A 59 -39.58 4.82 -5.85
C ASP A 59 -39.06 4.62 -7.28
N LYS A 60 -38.52 3.42 -7.54
CA LYS A 60 -37.97 3.01 -8.83
C LYS A 60 -38.34 1.55 -9.10
N ASP A 61 -38.40 1.21 -10.37
CA ASP A 61 -38.46 -0.17 -10.83
C ASP A 61 -37.13 -0.87 -10.53
N VAL A 62 -37.22 -2.07 -9.94
CA VAL A 62 -36.05 -2.79 -9.43
C VAL A 62 -35.90 -4.16 -10.08
N VAL A 63 -34.67 -4.44 -10.50
CA VAL A 63 -34.22 -5.79 -10.84
C VAL A 63 -33.20 -6.24 -9.80
N ILE A 64 -33.40 -7.40 -9.18
CA ILE A 64 -32.50 -7.92 -8.16
C ILE A 64 -31.73 -9.12 -8.70
N ILE A 65 -30.42 -9.14 -8.47
CA ILE A 65 -29.52 -10.24 -8.81
C ILE A 65 -28.78 -10.65 -7.54
N ALA A 66 -29.07 -11.82 -7.01
CA ALA A 66 -28.58 -12.21 -5.69
C ALA A 66 -28.38 -13.71 -5.52
N ASN A 67 -27.48 -14.08 -4.60
CA ASN A 67 -27.09 -15.46 -4.30
C ASN A 67 -27.86 -16.10 -3.12
N HIS A 68 -28.81 -15.38 -2.53
CA HIS A 68 -29.72 -15.92 -1.51
C HIS A 68 -31.10 -16.17 -2.10
N LYS A 69 -31.89 -17.05 -1.48
CA LYS A 69 -33.25 -17.35 -1.96
C LYS A 69 -34.22 -16.24 -1.57
N TYR A 70 -35.07 -15.85 -2.53
CA TYR A 70 -36.15 -14.90 -2.32
C TYR A 70 -37.51 -15.60 -2.34
N ASN A 71 -38.28 -15.44 -1.26
CA ASN A 71 -39.58 -16.12 -1.08
C ASN A 71 -40.78 -15.23 -1.49
N GLY A 72 -40.57 -14.16 -2.25
CA GLY A 72 -41.66 -13.31 -2.75
C GLY A 72 -42.25 -12.31 -1.73
N HIS A 73 -41.66 -12.17 -0.54
CA HIS A 73 -42.11 -11.17 0.43
C HIS A 73 -41.72 -9.76 0.00
N PRO A 74 -42.62 -8.75 0.11
CA PRO A 74 -42.28 -7.37 -0.22
C PRO A 74 -40.99 -6.91 0.47
N ILE A 75 -40.04 -6.41 -0.32
CA ILE A 75 -38.83 -5.79 0.18
C ILE A 75 -39.11 -4.30 0.27
N VAL A 76 -39.50 -3.86 1.47
CA VAL A 76 -39.74 -2.45 1.71
C VAL A 76 -40.84 -1.92 0.73
N ASN A 77 -40.67 -0.76 0.10
CA ASN A 77 -41.59 -0.17 -0.88
C ASN A 77 -41.08 -0.33 -2.34
N LEU A 78 -40.20 -1.31 -2.60
CA LEU A 78 -39.64 -1.48 -3.94
C LEU A 78 -40.63 -2.12 -4.91
N ASN A 79 -40.75 -1.58 -6.13
CA ASN A 79 -41.42 -2.24 -7.22
C ASN A 79 -40.47 -3.24 -7.90
N ILE A 80 -40.47 -4.49 -7.46
CA ILE A 80 -39.55 -5.51 -7.99
C ILE A 80 -40.12 -6.10 -9.28
N LEU A 81 -39.52 -5.74 -10.42
CA LEU A 81 -39.87 -6.29 -11.73
C LEU A 81 -39.42 -7.74 -11.88
N LYS A 82 -38.21 -8.07 -11.38
CA LYS A 82 -37.63 -9.41 -11.51
C LYS A 82 -36.59 -9.69 -10.44
N TYR A 83 -36.53 -10.96 -10.03
CA TYR A 83 -35.48 -11.51 -9.18
C TYR A 83 -34.72 -12.61 -9.93
N TYR A 84 -33.41 -12.47 -10.08
CA TYR A 84 -32.52 -13.49 -10.62
C TYR A 84 -31.69 -14.09 -9.48
N PHE A 85 -31.89 -15.38 -9.25
CA PHE A 85 -31.07 -16.16 -8.32
C PHE A 85 -29.78 -16.61 -9.01
N VAL A 86 -28.65 -16.40 -8.33
CA VAL A 86 -27.33 -16.85 -8.80
C VAL A 86 -26.79 -17.87 -7.79
N ASP A 87 -26.76 -19.12 -8.19
CA ASP A 87 -26.17 -20.19 -7.38
C ASP A 87 -24.64 -20.06 -7.38
N GLU A 88 -24.03 -19.88 -6.20
CA GLU A 88 -22.58 -19.76 -6.04
C GLU A 88 -21.85 -21.11 -6.03
N GLU A 89 -22.57 -22.25 -6.14
CA GLU A 89 -21.92 -23.55 -6.22
C GLU A 89 -21.10 -23.71 -7.52
N SER A 90 -19.78 -23.76 -7.33
CA SER A 90 -18.68 -24.12 -8.24
C SER A 90 -18.04 -23.00 -9.08
N SER A 91 -16.87 -22.56 -8.62
CA SER A 91 -15.91 -21.68 -9.31
C SER A 91 -15.43 -22.19 -10.67
N ASN A 92 -15.76 -23.43 -11.06
CA ASN A 92 -15.37 -24.05 -12.34
C ASN A 92 -16.53 -24.18 -13.36
N VAL A 93 -17.78 -23.93 -12.98
CA VAL A 93 -18.96 -23.90 -13.90
C VAL A 93 -19.45 -22.45 -14.12
N GLY A 94 -18.82 -21.47 -13.44
CA GLY A 94 -19.34 -20.12 -13.26
C GLY A 94 -19.34 -19.20 -14.48
N SER A 95 -18.50 -19.39 -15.51
CA SER A 95 -18.43 -18.42 -16.63
C SER A 95 -19.60 -18.54 -17.60
N GLN A 96 -19.98 -19.77 -17.96
CA GLN A 96 -21.06 -20.00 -18.93
C GLN A 96 -22.43 -19.63 -18.36
N LYS A 97 -22.76 -20.09 -17.14
CA LYS A 97 -24.03 -19.74 -16.48
C LYS A 97 -24.19 -18.22 -16.28
N ILE A 98 -23.11 -17.52 -15.96
CA ILE A 98 -23.13 -16.05 -15.83
C ILE A 98 -23.33 -15.38 -17.18
N ASN A 99 -22.72 -15.89 -18.26
CA ASN A 99 -22.96 -15.37 -19.60
C ASN A 99 -24.41 -15.59 -20.07
N GLU A 100 -25.00 -16.74 -19.76
CA GLU A 100 -26.40 -17.04 -20.04
C GLU A 100 -27.33 -16.10 -19.26
N LEU A 101 -27.07 -15.90 -17.95
CA LEU A 101 -27.79 -14.94 -17.12
C LEU A 101 -27.68 -13.51 -17.69
N LEU A 102 -26.48 -13.06 -18.03
CA LEU A 102 -26.27 -11.73 -18.61
C LEU A 102 -27.01 -11.59 -19.95
N THR A 103 -27.01 -12.63 -20.78
CA THR A 103 -27.74 -12.63 -22.07
C THR A 103 -29.24 -12.52 -21.84
N LEU A 104 -29.78 -13.26 -20.87
CA LEU A 104 -31.18 -13.20 -20.49
C LEU A 104 -31.57 -11.80 -19.98
N ILE A 105 -30.81 -11.25 -19.03
CA ILE A 105 -31.07 -9.91 -18.48
C ILE A 105 -31.02 -8.85 -19.58
N LYS A 106 -30.02 -8.91 -20.48
CA LYS A 106 -29.89 -7.97 -21.60
C LYS A 106 -31.05 -8.09 -22.59
N LYS A 107 -31.58 -9.31 -22.80
CA LYS A 107 -32.77 -9.52 -23.64
C LYS A 107 -34.03 -8.94 -23.01
N GLU A 108 -34.23 -9.16 -21.71
CA GLU A 108 -35.45 -8.73 -21.01
C GLU A 108 -35.47 -7.23 -20.69
N PHE A 109 -34.32 -6.66 -20.28
CA PHE A 109 -34.25 -5.29 -19.75
C PHE A 109 -33.16 -4.43 -20.38
N GLY A 110 -32.41 -4.92 -21.38
CA GLY A 110 -31.26 -4.21 -21.94
C GLY A 110 -31.60 -2.86 -22.59
N GLN A 111 -32.84 -2.66 -23.04
CA GLN A 111 -33.32 -1.38 -23.61
C GLN A 111 -34.12 -0.53 -22.61
N SER A 112 -34.34 -1.01 -21.39
CA SER A 112 -35.06 -0.29 -20.35
C SER A 112 -34.27 0.93 -19.87
N ARG A 113 -34.95 1.91 -19.29
CA ARG A 113 -34.34 3.10 -18.69
C ARG A 113 -34.85 3.28 -17.27
N ASP A 114 -34.03 3.93 -16.44
CA ASP A 114 -34.37 4.27 -15.05
C ASP A 114 -34.69 3.05 -14.15
N ILE A 115 -34.15 1.87 -14.51
CA ILE A 115 -34.20 0.69 -13.63
C ILE A 115 -33.05 0.76 -12.63
N LEU A 116 -33.34 0.44 -11.37
CA LEU A 116 -32.36 0.16 -10.34
C LEU A 116 -32.04 -1.34 -10.29
N TYR A 117 -30.85 -1.72 -10.74
CA TYR A 117 -30.30 -3.04 -10.52
C TYR A 117 -29.66 -3.10 -9.14
N ILE A 118 -30.10 -4.03 -8.31
CA ILE A 118 -29.48 -4.33 -7.04
C ILE A 118 -28.76 -5.67 -7.14
N ILE A 119 -27.47 -5.67 -6.84
CA ILE A 119 -26.59 -6.82 -6.98
C ILE A 119 -26.06 -7.23 -5.61
N SER A 120 -26.07 -8.53 -5.32
CA SER A 120 -25.47 -9.14 -4.12
C SER A 120 -25.03 -10.58 -4.41
N VAL A 121 -23.92 -10.73 -5.11
CA VAL A 121 -23.37 -12.04 -5.55
C VAL A 121 -21.85 -12.11 -5.33
N GLY A 122 -21.39 -11.49 -4.25
CA GLY A 122 -20.00 -11.52 -3.81
C GLY A 122 -19.01 -11.06 -4.89
N ASN A 123 -18.01 -11.89 -5.18
CA ASN A 123 -16.93 -11.58 -6.13
C ASN A 123 -17.42 -11.37 -7.57
N LEU A 124 -18.62 -11.86 -7.91
CA LEU A 124 -19.20 -11.73 -9.26
C LEU A 124 -19.88 -10.38 -9.48
N SER A 125 -20.19 -9.62 -8.41
CA SER A 125 -20.92 -8.35 -8.52
C SER A 125 -20.23 -7.38 -9.49
N VAL A 126 -18.90 -7.23 -9.35
CA VAL A 126 -18.11 -6.32 -10.19
C VAL A 126 -18.18 -6.72 -11.67
N LEU A 127 -18.15 -8.03 -11.98
CA LEU A 127 -18.23 -8.52 -13.35
C LEU A 127 -19.61 -8.25 -13.96
N ILE A 128 -20.68 -8.60 -13.23
CA ILE A 128 -22.07 -8.42 -13.68
C ILE A 128 -22.37 -6.94 -13.89
N ILE A 129 -22.03 -6.08 -12.93
CA ILE A 129 -22.23 -4.63 -13.02
C ILE A 129 -21.49 -4.08 -14.24
N THR A 130 -20.24 -4.50 -14.45
CA THR A 130 -19.44 -4.04 -15.60
C THR A 130 -20.12 -4.39 -16.92
N GLU A 131 -20.61 -5.62 -17.08
CA GLU A 131 -21.19 -6.07 -18.34
C GLU A 131 -22.60 -5.55 -18.61
N LEU A 132 -23.40 -5.30 -17.56
CA LEU A 132 -24.70 -4.66 -17.71
C LEU A 132 -24.56 -3.16 -17.96
N TYR A 133 -23.66 -2.47 -17.24
CA TYR A 133 -23.41 -1.04 -17.43
C TYR A 133 -22.89 -0.74 -18.84
N LYS A 134 -21.95 -1.56 -19.37
CA LYS A 134 -21.50 -1.45 -20.76
C LYS A 134 -22.64 -1.61 -21.77
N ASN A 135 -23.64 -2.44 -21.46
CA ASN A 135 -24.78 -2.64 -22.34
C ASN A 135 -25.74 -1.45 -22.30
N ASN A 136 -26.01 -0.90 -21.11
CA ASN A 136 -26.90 0.24 -20.97
C ASN A 136 -26.56 1.12 -19.74
N PRO A 137 -25.83 2.23 -19.94
CA PRO A 137 -25.45 3.12 -18.84
C PRO A 137 -26.60 4.03 -18.35
N ASN A 138 -27.80 3.97 -18.94
CA ASN A 138 -28.96 4.77 -18.52
C ASN A 138 -29.73 4.17 -17.33
N ASN A 139 -29.26 3.03 -16.80
CA ASN A 139 -29.78 2.40 -15.60
C ASN A 139 -28.80 2.56 -14.44
N CYS A 140 -29.30 2.39 -13.22
CA CYS A 140 -28.47 2.44 -12.02
C CYS A 140 -28.08 1.03 -11.59
N TYR A 141 -26.80 0.79 -11.30
CA TYR A 141 -26.29 -0.51 -10.86
C TYR A 141 -25.64 -0.37 -9.49
N LEU A 142 -26.19 -1.06 -8.50
CA LEU A 142 -25.78 -0.90 -7.11
C LEU A 142 -25.44 -2.26 -6.48
N ASP A 143 -24.18 -2.42 -6.10
CA ASP A 143 -23.75 -3.52 -5.24
C ASP A 143 -24.04 -3.17 -3.78
N LEU A 144 -25.00 -3.87 -3.17
CA LEU A 144 -25.28 -3.75 -1.74
C LEU A 144 -24.56 -4.80 -0.90
N GLY A 145 -23.98 -5.81 -1.57
CA GLY A 145 -23.48 -7.02 -0.95
C GLY A 145 -24.47 -7.61 0.06
N PRO A 146 -24.00 -8.23 1.15
CA PRO A 146 -24.86 -8.89 2.13
C PRO A 146 -25.75 -7.92 2.92
N SER A 147 -25.62 -6.60 2.74
CA SER A 147 -26.50 -5.63 3.40
C SER A 147 -27.95 -5.78 2.97
N ILE A 148 -28.19 -6.28 1.75
CA ILE A 148 -29.54 -6.50 1.23
C ILE A 148 -30.26 -7.65 1.96
N GLU A 149 -29.55 -8.68 2.44
CA GLU A 149 -30.14 -9.87 3.10
C GLU A 149 -31.04 -9.51 4.30
N ARG A 150 -30.64 -8.46 5.02
CA ARG A 150 -31.38 -7.93 6.16
C ARG A 150 -32.71 -7.28 5.77
N LEU A 151 -32.88 -6.89 4.51
CA LEU A 151 -34.16 -6.40 3.97
C LEU A 151 -35.10 -7.55 3.59
N PHE A 152 -34.56 -8.74 3.30
CA PHE A 152 -35.36 -9.94 2.99
C PHE A 152 -35.86 -10.69 4.22
N THR A 153 -35.17 -10.55 5.36
CA THR A 153 -35.47 -11.28 6.59
C THR A 153 -36.18 -10.38 7.60
N LYS A 154 -37.50 -10.56 7.79
CA LYS A 154 -38.29 -9.87 8.84
C LYS A 154 -37.76 -10.11 10.27
N ASN A 155 -36.89 -11.11 10.47
CA ASN A 155 -36.29 -11.43 11.78
C ASN A 155 -34.95 -10.72 11.96
N GLN A 156 -34.95 -9.67 12.79
CA GLN A 156 -33.80 -8.85 13.18
C GLN A 156 -32.64 -9.58 13.91
N SER A 157 -32.52 -10.91 13.91
CA SER A 157 -31.64 -11.61 14.87
C SER A 157 -30.48 -12.44 14.34
N ARG A 158 -30.29 -12.64 13.02
CA ARG A 158 -29.02 -13.19 12.54
C ARG A 158 -27.98 -12.09 12.44
N THR A 159 -27.29 -11.91 13.56
CA THR A 159 -26.02 -11.21 13.60
C THR A 159 -25.13 -11.75 12.47
N LEU A 160 -24.83 -10.91 11.47
CA LEU A 160 -23.53 -10.92 10.78
C LEU A 160 -22.44 -10.46 11.78
N GLY A 161 -22.47 -11.06 12.97
CA GLY A 161 -21.61 -10.84 14.12
C GLY A 161 -20.61 -11.99 14.25
N GLY A 162 -20.05 -12.42 13.12
CA GLY A 162 -18.93 -13.35 13.09
C GLY A 162 -17.56 -12.65 12.97
N HIS A 163 -17.48 -11.51 12.27
CA HIS A 163 -16.18 -10.87 12.01
C HIS A 163 -16.11 -9.35 12.22
N PHE A 164 -17.22 -8.65 12.38
CA PHE A 164 -17.18 -7.23 12.79
C PHE A 164 -17.38 -7.13 14.29
N SER A 165 -16.29 -7.30 15.04
CA SER A 165 -16.30 -7.10 16.49
C SER A 165 -16.93 -5.75 16.86
N ARG A 166 -17.72 -5.73 17.95
CA ARG A 166 -18.42 -4.58 18.56
C ARG A 166 -17.53 -3.36 18.86
N THR A 167 -16.24 -3.38 18.56
CA THR A 167 -15.26 -2.33 18.88
C THR A 167 -15.03 -1.30 17.77
N SER A 168 -15.62 -1.45 16.57
CA SER A 168 -15.39 -0.56 15.41
C SER A 168 -16.41 0.59 15.26
N ILE A 169 -17.32 0.76 16.22
CA ILE A 169 -18.60 1.49 16.06
C ILE A 169 -18.49 2.98 15.65
N ASN A 170 -17.34 3.66 15.57
CA ASN A 170 -17.34 5.12 15.26
C ASN A 170 -16.18 5.68 14.42
N ASN A 171 -15.35 4.85 13.77
CA ASN A 171 -14.09 5.34 13.17
C ASN A 171 -13.81 4.88 11.74
N TYR A 172 -14.80 4.65 10.88
CA TYR A 172 -14.50 4.49 9.45
C TYR A 172 -13.99 5.82 8.88
N TRP A 173 -12.85 5.77 8.21
CA TRP A 173 -12.22 6.91 7.56
C TRP A 173 -11.54 6.43 6.29
N MET A 174 -11.31 7.31 5.32
CA MET A 174 -10.35 7.06 4.25
C MET A 174 -9.63 8.35 3.92
N TYR A 175 -8.48 8.24 3.27
CA TYR A 175 -7.82 9.42 2.73
C TYR A 175 -8.73 10.06 1.67
N ASP A 176 -8.77 11.39 1.59
CA ASP A 176 -9.46 12.06 0.49
C ASP A 176 -8.82 11.64 -0.85
N PRO A 177 -9.53 10.89 -1.72
CA PRO A 177 -8.96 10.35 -2.95
C PRO A 177 -8.39 11.43 -3.87
N ARG A 178 -8.91 12.66 -3.77
CA ARG A 178 -8.52 13.81 -4.59
C ARG A 178 -7.25 14.49 -4.09
N LYS A 179 -6.92 14.35 -2.80
CA LYS A 179 -5.75 14.98 -2.18
C LYS A 179 -4.60 14.00 -1.97
N ILE A 180 -4.92 12.75 -1.63
CA ILE A 180 -3.91 11.74 -1.34
C ILE A 180 -3.13 11.36 -2.60
N ARG A 181 -1.83 11.16 -2.41
CA ARG A 181 -0.92 10.68 -3.44
C ARG A 181 -0.33 9.38 -2.94
N PHE A 182 -0.47 8.32 -3.73
CA PHE A 182 0.11 7.00 -3.45
C PHE A 182 1.32 6.70 -4.35
N ASP A 183 1.46 7.44 -5.46
CA ASP A 183 2.51 7.28 -6.47
C ASP A 183 3.88 7.12 -5.82
N THR A 184 4.46 5.93 -5.98
CA THR A 184 5.78 5.54 -5.48
C THR A 184 6.58 4.92 -6.62
N THR A 185 7.79 5.43 -6.88
CA THR A 185 8.76 4.80 -7.77
C THR A 185 9.68 3.93 -6.91
N VAL A 186 9.90 2.68 -7.30
CA VAL A 186 10.90 1.80 -6.68
C VAL A 186 12.19 1.84 -7.48
N VAL A 187 13.32 1.92 -6.79
CA VAL A 187 14.66 1.81 -7.39
C VAL A 187 15.34 0.57 -6.80
N LEU A 188 15.53 -0.44 -7.64
CA LEU A 188 16.31 -1.62 -7.30
C LEU A 188 17.77 -1.40 -7.66
N THR A 189 18.67 -1.92 -6.83
CA THR A 189 20.11 -1.90 -7.12
C THR A 189 20.51 -3.28 -7.64
N LEU A 190 21.53 -3.34 -8.51
CA LEU A 190 22.13 -4.59 -8.94
C LEU A 190 23.65 -4.48 -8.94
N TYR A 191 24.31 -5.27 -8.11
CA TYR A 191 25.76 -5.41 -8.12
C TYR A 191 26.19 -6.85 -7.78
N ARG A 192 26.74 -7.56 -8.77
CA ARG A 192 27.27 -8.95 -8.67
C ARG A 192 26.27 -10.05 -8.27
N ARG A 193 25.00 -9.76 -7.98
CA ARG A 193 23.98 -10.73 -7.52
C ARG A 193 22.74 -10.82 -8.44
N PRO A 194 22.91 -11.09 -9.75
CA PRO A 194 21.77 -11.14 -10.67
C PRO A 194 20.73 -12.20 -10.32
N GLU A 195 21.13 -13.27 -9.65
CA GLU A 195 20.28 -14.42 -9.34
C GLU A 195 19.19 -14.11 -8.30
N ARG A 196 19.25 -12.95 -7.64
CA ARG A 196 18.24 -12.48 -6.65
C ARG A 196 17.24 -11.50 -7.25
N LEU A 197 17.54 -10.94 -8.41
CA LEU A 197 16.77 -9.86 -9.00
C LEU A 197 15.34 -10.29 -9.34
N GLU A 198 15.14 -11.50 -9.88
CA GLU A 198 13.79 -11.99 -10.22
C GLU A 198 12.91 -12.15 -8.96
N GLU A 199 13.47 -12.70 -7.87
CA GLU A 199 12.76 -12.82 -6.59
C GLU A 199 12.42 -11.45 -6.00
N GLN A 200 13.38 -10.52 -5.99
CA GLN A 200 13.16 -9.17 -5.51
C GLN A 200 12.07 -8.47 -6.32
N LEU A 201 12.11 -8.59 -7.64
CA LEU A 201 11.13 -7.98 -8.54
C LEU A 201 9.74 -8.57 -8.34
N ASN A 202 9.62 -9.88 -8.14
CA ASN A 202 8.35 -10.54 -7.78
C ASN A 202 7.78 -9.97 -6.48
N ALA A 203 8.62 -9.77 -5.45
CA ALA A 203 8.20 -9.19 -4.17
C ALA A 203 7.75 -7.72 -4.28
N ILE A 204 8.39 -6.95 -5.17
CA ILE A 204 8.04 -5.55 -5.45
C ILE A 204 6.73 -5.43 -6.25
N GLU A 205 6.54 -6.27 -7.27
CA GLU A 205 5.30 -6.27 -8.06
C GLU A 205 4.09 -6.76 -7.25
N ALA A 206 4.33 -7.64 -6.27
CA ALA A 206 3.32 -8.16 -5.36
C ALA A 206 2.92 -7.18 -4.23
N GLN A 207 3.50 -5.98 -4.17
CA GLN A 207 3.16 -5.01 -3.13
C GLN A 207 1.67 -4.61 -3.20
N THR A 208 1.05 -4.58 -2.03
CA THR A 208 -0.31 -4.05 -1.80
C THR A 208 -0.41 -2.61 -2.32
N LEU A 209 0.46 -1.71 -1.87
CA LEU A 209 0.70 -0.45 -2.58
C LEU A 209 1.53 -0.72 -3.84
N ARG A 210 0.88 -0.76 -5.01
CA ARG A 210 1.57 -1.00 -6.29
C ARG A 210 2.55 0.13 -6.61
N PRO A 211 3.83 -0.16 -6.90
CA PRO A 211 4.74 0.82 -7.48
C PRO A 211 4.18 1.34 -8.80
N LYS A 212 4.28 2.65 -9.01
CA LYS A 212 3.89 3.28 -10.29
C LYS A 212 4.95 3.07 -11.36
N GLU A 213 6.19 2.89 -10.93
CA GLU A 213 7.37 2.79 -11.76
C GLU A 213 8.43 1.96 -10.99
N ILE A 214 9.13 1.07 -11.68
CA ILE A 214 10.25 0.31 -11.15
C ILE A 214 11.47 0.59 -12.02
N LEU A 215 12.50 1.16 -11.41
CA LEU A 215 13.79 1.47 -12.03
C LEU A 215 14.83 0.47 -11.55
N LEU A 216 15.76 0.10 -12.43
CA LEU A 216 16.95 -0.64 -12.06
C LEU A 216 18.19 0.27 -12.14
N PHE A 217 18.95 0.36 -11.06
CA PHE A 217 20.28 0.93 -11.05
C PHE A 217 21.31 -0.18 -11.02
N GLN A 218 22.01 -0.37 -12.14
CA GLN A 218 23.03 -1.40 -12.32
C GLN A 218 24.42 -0.77 -12.23
N ASP A 219 25.13 -1.08 -11.14
CA ASP A 219 26.50 -0.60 -10.94
C ASP A 219 27.50 -1.47 -11.72
N ALA A 220 28.66 -0.90 -12.08
CA ALA A 220 29.66 -1.64 -12.83
C ALA A 220 30.29 -2.73 -11.95
N ALA A 221 30.33 -3.95 -12.47
CA ALA A 221 31.01 -5.10 -11.88
C ALA A 221 32.19 -5.55 -12.76
N LYS A 222 33.09 -6.38 -12.21
CA LYS A 222 34.24 -6.92 -12.97
C LYS A 222 33.80 -7.71 -14.19
N SER A 223 32.76 -8.52 -14.02
CA SER A 223 32.07 -9.20 -15.11
C SER A 223 30.78 -8.45 -15.39
N PRO A 224 30.53 -7.99 -16.64
CA PRO A 224 29.27 -7.38 -17.01
C PRO A 224 28.10 -8.30 -16.68
N ILE A 225 27.03 -7.72 -16.15
CA ILE A 225 25.79 -8.43 -15.88
C ILE A 225 24.84 -8.13 -17.02
N GLU A 226 24.63 -9.13 -17.88
CA GLU A 226 23.61 -9.04 -18.92
C GLU A 226 22.31 -9.64 -18.42
N LEU A 227 21.23 -8.88 -18.59
CA LEU A 227 19.87 -9.32 -18.26
C LEU A 227 19.21 -9.88 -19.52
N ASP A 228 18.45 -10.95 -19.36
CA ASP A 228 17.59 -11.43 -20.44
C ASP A 228 16.43 -10.44 -20.69
N GLU A 229 15.77 -10.58 -21.86
CA GLU A 229 14.67 -9.69 -22.26
C GLU A 229 13.42 -9.84 -21.37
N LYS A 230 13.23 -11.02 -20.76
CA LYS A 230 12.12 -11.27 -19.82
C LYS A 230 12.25 -10.42 -18.57
N LEU A 231 13.45 -10.30 -18.01
CA LEU A 231 13.72 -9.43 -16.86
C LEU A 231 13.77 -7.97 -17.25
N LYS A 232 14.42 -7.61 -18.37
CA LYS A 232 14.51 -6.23 -18.85
C LYS A 232 13.13 -5.58 -19.03
N SER A 233 12.19 -6.31 -19.64
CA SER A 233 10.84 -5.81 -19.94
C SER A 233 9.97 -5.51 -18.71
N ARG A 234 10.40 -5.94 -17.51
CA ARG A 234 9.70 -5.66 -16.24
C ARG A 234 10.13 -4.35 -15.59
N PHE A 235 11.16 -3.68 -16.11
CA PHE A 235 11.62 -2.38 -15.63
C PHE A 235 11.17 -1.26 -16.56
N ASP A 236 10.71 -0.15 -15.99
CA ASP A 236 10.37 1.06 -16.75
C ASP A 236 11.62 1.78 -17.27
N ASN A 237 12.75 1.61 -16.58
CA ASN A 237 14.05 2.10 -17.01
C ASN A 237 15.20 1.30 -16.36
N ILE A 238 16.31 1.16 -17.08
CA ILE A 238 17.53 0.54 -16.59
C ILE A 238 18.68 1.54 -16.75
N ILE A 239 19.24 1.94 -15.63
CA ILE A 239 20.35 2.90 -15.54
C ILE A 239 21.62 2.10 -15.32
N ARG A 240 22.52 2.15 -16.30
CA ARG A 240 23.82 1.47 -16.24
C ARG A 240 24.93 2.50 -16.16
N VAL A 241 25.87 2.28 -15.25
CA VAL A 241 27.09 3.08 -15.16
C VAL A 241 28.29 2.26 -15.60
N GLU A 242 29.21 2.88 -16.32
CA GLU A 242 30.41 2.21 -16.86
C GLU A 242 31.48 1.95 -15.80
N LYS A 243 31.49 2.76 -14.74
CA LYS A 243 32.46 2.67 -13.64
C LYS A 243 31.73 2.39 -12.34
N ASN A 244 32.37 1.60 -11.48
CA ASN A 244 31.80 1.24 -10.19
C ASN A 244 31.73 2.51 -9.31
N VAL A 245 30.53 3.01 -9.07
CA VAL A 245 30.29 4.22 -8.26
C VAL A 245 30.00 3.90 -6.80
N GLY A 246 29.85 2.62 -6.46
CA GLY A 246 29.63 2.16 -5.09
C GLY A 246 28.22 2.43 -4.59
N VAL A 247 28.03 2.29 -3.28
CA VAL A 247 26.70 2.25 -2.64
C VAL A 247 25.92 3.57 -2.74
N TRP A 248 26.61 4.67 -3.04
CA TRP A 248 26.02 5.99 -3.24
C TRP A 248 25.27 6.12 -4.58
N GLY A 249 25.70 5.39 -5.61
CA GLY A 249 25.22 5.56 -6.98
C GLY A 249 23.72 5.40 -7.14
N ARG A 250 23.14 4.43 -6.44
CA ARG A 250 21.69 4.10 -6.53
C ARG A 250 20.79 5.31 -6.29
N PHE A 251 21.19 6.24 -5.40
CA PHE A 251 20.42 7.45 -5.11
C PHE A 251 20.38 8.41 -6.29
N SER A 252 21.37 8.40 -7.18
CA SER A 252 21.32 9.18 -8.42
C SER A 252 20.23 8.66 -9.37
N GLY A 253 20.02 7.33 -9.40
CA GLY A 253 18.96 6.73 -10.22
C GLY A 253 17.56 7.19 -9.81
N GLY A 254 17.35 7.46 -8.52
CA GLY A 254 16.07 7.99 -8.03
C GLY A 254 15.76 9.43 -8.47
N LEU A 255 16.73 10.19 -9.00
CA LEU A 255 16.46 11.51 -9.57
C LEU A 255 15.55 11.41 -10.82
N LEU A 256 15.59 10.28 -11.53
CA LEU A 256 14.74 10.01 -12.69
C LEU A 256 13.33 9.54 -12.34
N ALA A 257 13.04 9.27 -11.06
CA ALA A 257 11.72 8.81 -10.62
C ALA A 257 10.60 9.80 -10.99
N LYS A 258 9.45 9.34 -11.46
CA LYS A 258 8.32 10.23 -11.83
C LYS A 258 7.29 10.42 -10.71
N SER A 259 7.43 9.67 -9.63
CA SER A 259 6.47 9.61 -8.53
C SER A 259 6.75 10.63 -7.43
N LYS A 260 5.74 10.92 -6.60
CA LYS A 260 5.90 11.78 -5.42
C LYS A 260 6.87 11.17 -4.41
N TYR A 261 6.75 9.86 -4.18
CA TYR A 261 7.66 9.12 -3.30
C TYR A 261 8.61 8.25 -4.10
N VAL A 262 9.77 7.99 -3.53
CA VAL A 262 10.75 7.05 -4.05
C VAL A 262 11.12 6.06 -2.94
N CYS A 263 11.32 4.80 -3.30
CA CYS A 263 11.76 3.74 -2.40
C CYS A 263 12.96 3.01 -3.00
N PHE A 264 14.10 3.04 -2.32
CA PHE A 264 15.31 2.32 -2.73
C PHE A 264 15.40 0.98 -2.00
N PHE A 265 16.05 -0.01 -2.63
CA PHE A 265 16.39 -1.29 -2.02
C PHE A 265 17.84 -1.68 -2.33
N ASP A 266 18.50 -2.28 -1.34
CA ASP A 266 19.70 -3.07 -1.56
C ASP A 266 19.38 -4.34 -2.36
N ASP A 267 20.36 -4.90 -3.06
CA ASP A 267 20.19 -6.05 -3.97
C ASP A 267 20.03 -7.40 -3.24
N ASP A 268 20.16 -7.40 -1.91
CA ASP A 268 19.94 -8.53 -1.00
C ASP A 268 18.69 -8.36 -0.12
N THR A 269 17.85 -7.36 -0.41
CA THR A 269 16.68 -7.03 0.40
C THR A 269 15.38 -7.48 -0.26
N ILE A 270 14.71 -8.48 0.32
CA ILE A 270 13.42 -9.00 -0.16
C ILE A 270 12.30 -8.55 0.80
N PRO A 271 11.47 -7.56 0.44
CA PRO A 271 10.44 -7.06 1.34
C PRO A 271 9.23 -7.99 1.45
N GLY A 272 8.50 -7.91 2.57
CA GLY A 272 7.15 -8.45 2.66
C GLY A 272 6.15 -7.67 1.79
N LYS A 273 5.01 -8.28 1.46
CA LYS A 273 4.02 -7.74 0.48
C LYS A 273 3.34 -6.42 0.88
N ARG A 274 3.58 -5.94 2.11
CA ARG A 274 2.98 -4.74 2.69
C ARG A 274 4.02 -3.69 3.11
N TRP A 275 5.26 -3.81 2.62
CA TRP A 275 6.31 -2.85 2.98
C TRP A 275 6.04 -1.42 2.50
N LEU A 276 5.68 -1.24 1.23
CA LEU A 276 5.43 0.10 0.68
C LEU A 276 4.21 0.76 1.35
N GLU A 277 3.14 0.00 1.62
CA GLU A 277 1.99 0.54 2.35
C GLU A 277 2.34 0.90 3.80
N ASN A 278 3.25 0.16 4.44
CA ASN A 278 3.71 0.43 5.79
C ASN A 278 4.42 1.78 5.84
N CYS A 279 5.41 1.97 4.97
CA CYS A 279 6.13 3.23 4.80
C CYS A 279 5.20 4.39 4.47
N HIS A 280 4.30 4.23 3.49
CA HIS A 280 3.36 5.28 3.11
C HIS A 280 2.42 5.64 4.27
N THR A 281 1.89 4.65 5.00
CA THR A 281 1.02 4.89 6.17
C THR A 281 1.74 5.70 7.24
N GLN A 282 3.01 5.38 7.52
CA GLN A 282 3.78 6.17 8.48
C GLN A 282 4.12 7.57 7.94
N MET A 283 4.44 7.71 6.65
CA MET A 283 4.66 9.01 5.99
C MET A 283 3.45 9.94 6.14
N GLN A 284 2.23 9.42 6.07
CA GLN A 284 1.01 10.21 6.30
C GLN A 284 0.80 10.59 7.76
N LYS A 285 1.32 9.81 8.71
CA LYS A 285 1.31 10.14 10.15
C LYS A 285 2.34 11.19 10.49
N ARG A 286 3.53 11.05 9.92
CA ARG A 286 4.71 11.85 10.23
C ARG A 286 5.63 11.87 9.03
N LYS A 287 5.93 13.05 8.51
CA LYS A 287 6.92 13.18 7.44
C LYS A 287 8.30 12.70 7.93
N GLY A 288 8.97 11.87 7.14
CA GLY A 288 10.23 11.26 7.54
C GLY A 288 10.87 10.38 6.46
N LEU A 289 12.15 10.08 6.64
CA LEU A 289 12.82 8.99 5.92
C LEU A 289 12.50 7.68 6.64
N TYR A 290 12.01 6.68 5.90
CA TYR A 290 11.66 5.36 6.43
C TYR A 290 12.57 4.27 5.86
N GLY A 291 13.11 3.40 6.70
CA GLY A 291 13.93 2.28 6.24
C GLY A 291 13.80 1.01 7.05
N THR A 292 14.36 -0.08 6.53
CA THR A 292 14.11 -1.42 7.08
C THR A 292 14.95 -1.76 8.29
N ILE A 293 16.19 -1.27 8.37
CA ILE A 293 17.04 -1.39 9.56
C ILE A 293 17.38 -0.01 10.05
N GLY A 294 17.13 0.26 11.33
CA GLY A 294 17.50 1.52 11.95
C GLY A 294 18.59 1.34 12.99
N ILE A 295 19.54 2.26 13.01
CA ILE A 295 20.61 2.33 14.00
C ILE A 295 20.26 3.42 15.02
N ASP A 296 20.12 3.00 16.27
CA ASP A 296 19.87 3.87 17.43
C ASP A 296 21.09 3.81 18.35
N SER A 297 21.95 4.83 18.30
CA SER A 297 23.25 4.84 18.95
C SER A 297 23.27 5.72 20.20
N TRP A 298 23.96 5.25 21.25
CA TRP A 298 24.30 6.09 22.41
C TRP A 298 25.72 6.66 22.31
N ASN A 299 26.54 6.14 21.40
CA ASN A 299 27.78 6.79 20.98
C ASN A 299 28.07 6.43 19.51
N LEU A 300 27.67 7.32 18.60
CA LEU A 300 27.83 7.14 17.16
C LEU A 300 29.30 6.94 16.74
N ARG A 301 30.26 7.46 17.52
CA ARG A 301 31.71 7.32 17.25
C ARG A 301 32.22 5.89 17.40
N ASN A 302 31.43 4.99 17.99
CA ASN A 302 31.79 3.59 18.22
C ASN A 302 31.17 2.60 17.21
N TYR A 303 30.22 3.04 16.38
CA TYR A 303 29.63 2.19 15.34
C TYR A 303 30.66 1.91 14.23
N PRO A 304 30.71 0.71 13.62
CA PRO A 304 29.76 -0.42 13.79
C PRO A 304 30.12 -1.40 14.91
N TYR A 305 31.14 -1.12 15.72
CA TYR A 305 31.67 -2.09 16.69
C TYR A 305 30.81 -2.23 17.94
N LYS A 306 30.37 -1.11 18.52
CA LYS A 306 29.59 -1.09 19.76
C LYS A 306 28.81 0.21 19.92
N SER A 307 28.03 0.28 20.98
CA SER A 307 27.29 1.46 21.42
C SER A 307 26.04 1.82 20.60
N TYR A 308 25.35 0.82 20.05
CA TYR A 308 24.11 1.00 19.32
C TYR A 308 23.16 -0.19 19.48
N LYS A 309 21.90 0.05 19.13
CA LYS A 309 20.85 -0.96 18.96
C LYS A 309 20.33 -0.89 17.52
N ARG A 310 20.04 -2.05 16.95
CA ARG A 310 19.35 -2.17 15.66
C ARG A 310 17.85 -2.37 15.87
N TRP A 311 17.05 -1.70 15.06
CA TRP A 311 15.60 -1.88 14.97
C TRP A 311 15.22 -2.33 13.56
N GLY A 312 14.05 -2.95 13.39
CA GLY A 312 13.56 -3.38 12.07
C GLY A 312 13.53 -4.90 11.93
N TRP A 313 13.94 -5.45 10.78
CA TRP A 313 13.82 -6.90 10.53
C TRP A 313 14.60 -7.76 11.53
N GLU A 314 15.69 -7.25 12.11
CA GLU A 314 16.53 -8.01 13.05
C GLU A 314 15.90 -8.13 14.45
N ASN A 315 15.36 -7.04 15.01
CA ASN A 315 14.86 -7.00 16.40
C ASN A 315 13.36 -6.70 16.53
N GLY A 316 12.66 -6.50 15.41
CA GLY A 316 11.27 -6.07 15.35
C GLY A 316 11.01 -4.68 15.95
N CYS A 317 9.81 -4.16 15.76
CA CYS A 317 9.28 -3.01 16.49
C CYS A 317 7.77 -2.92 16.30
N GLU A 318 6.99 -2.92 17.38
CA GLU A 318 5.52 -2.83 17.30
C GLU A 318 5.03 -1.45 16.85
N SER A 319 5.85 -0.41 17.04
CA SER A 319 5.56 0.96 16.65
C SER A 319 6.75 1.60 15.94
N THR A 320 6.48 2.67 15.20
CA THR A 320 7.50 3.45 14.49
C THR A 320 8.57 3.96 15.45
N LYS A 321 9.85 3.72 15.14
CA LYS A 321 10.99 4.16 15.96
C LYS A 321 11.77 5.26 15.25
N GLU A 322 11.98 6.39 15.92
CA GLU A 322 12.94 7.41 15.47
C GLU A 322 14.36 6.92 15.78
N VAL A 323 15.26 6.94 14.80
CA VAL A 323 16.63 6.42 14.89
C VAL A 323 17.65 7.47 14.41
N ASP A 324 18.94 7.15 14.43
CA ASP A 324 19.98 8.05 13.90
C ASP A 324 20.07 7.97 12.38
N PHE A 325 20.06 6.76 11.83
CA PHE A 325 19.99 6.48 10.40
C PHE A 325 19.34 5.14 10.10
N VAL A 326 18.94 4.93 8.85
CA VAL A 326 18.39 3.66 8.35
C VAL A 326 19.14 3.13 7.15
N GLY A 327 19.09 1.81 6.94
CA GLY A 327 19.66 1.09 5.82
C GLY A 327 18.73 0.05 5.18
N HIS A 328 19.25 -0.60 4.14
CA HIS A 328 18.70 -1.61 3.24
C HIS A 328 17.44 -1.28 2.43
N SER A 329 16.62 -0.34 2.92
CA SER A 329 15.55 0.26 2.14
C SER A 329 15.33 1.69 2.61
N TRP A 330 14.96 2.59 1.68
CA TRP A 330 14.81 4.02 1.97
C TRP A 330 13.59 4.58 1.23
N PHE A 331 12.51 4.86 1.95
CA PHE A 331 11.29 5.49 1.46
C PHE A 331 11.20 6.96 1.92
N LEU A 332 11.04 7.87 0.97
CA LEU A 332 10.99 9.33 1.19
C LEU A 332 10.22 10.07 0.08
N GLU A 333 9.89 11.35 0.29
CA GLU A 333 9.45 12.22 -0.82
C GLU A 333 10.63 12.45 -1.77
N LYS A 334 10.38 12.32 -3.09
CA LYS A 334 11.41 12.40 -4.13
C LYS A 334 12.22 13.69 -4.04
N ASP A 335 11.56 14.83 -3.83
CA ASP A 335 12.20 16.14 -3.85
C ASP A 335 13.22 16.34 -2.71
N TRP A 336 13.21 15.50 -1.69
CA TRP A 336 14.20 15.56 -0.60
C TRP A 336 15.54 14.93 -0.99
N LEU A 337 15.58 14.11 -2.04
CA LEU A 337 16.74 13.33 -2.45
C LEU A 337 17.96 14.20 -2.78
N GLY A 338 17.75 15.44 -3.24
CA GLY A 338 18.82 16.39 -3.51
C GLY A 338 19.73 16.68 -2.31
N ALA A 339 19.23 16.48 -1.08
CA ALA A 339 19.99 16.70 0.14
C ALA A 339 21.28 15.84 0.20
N ILE A 340 21.29 14.64 -0.39
CA ILE A 340 22.43 13.72 -0.33
C ILE A 340 23.66 14.23 -1.11
N TRP A 341 23.48 15.21 -2.00
CA TRP A 341 24.57 15.77 -2.82
C TRP A 341 25.16 17.06 -2.25
N ILE A 342 24.50 17.67 -1.26
CA ILE A 342 24.94 18.93 -0.67
C ILE A 342 26.02 18.64 0.39
N ASN A 343 27.22 19.19 0.19
CA ASN A 343 28.39 19.02 1.07
C ASN A 343 28.81 17.55 1.30
N SER A 344 28.63 16.70 0.29
CA SER A 344 28.88 15.26 0.41
C SER A 344 30.28 14.80 0.00
N SER A 345 31.11 15.64 -0.63
CA SER A 345 32.38 15.21 -1.27
C SER A 345 33.28 14.36 -0.38
N ARG A 346 33.48 14.76 0.89
CA ARG A 346 34.28 14.00 1.86
C ARG A 346 33.66 12.62 2.20
N PHE A 347 32.33 12.54 2.22
CA PHE A 347 31.63 11.30 2.57
C PHE A 347 31.49 10.38 1.36
N TYR A 348 31.22 10.94 0.19
CA TYR A 348 31.19 10.24 -1.09
C TYR A 348 32.52 9.51 -1.37
N ALA A 349 33.65 10.08 -0.91
CA ALA A 349 34.96 9.45 -1.01
C ALA A 349 35.09 8.08 -0.30
N PHE A 350 34.22 7.78 0.69
CA PHE A 350 34.22 6.45 1.32
C PHE A 350 33.72 5.34 0.38
N LYS A 351 32.96 5.72 -0.67
CA LYS A 351 32.49 4.91 -1.80
C LYS A 351 31.58 3.72 -1.48
N ASN A 352 31.94 2.89 -0.51
CA ASN A 352 31.29 1.61 -0.19
C ASN A 352 30.51 1.65 1.14
N VAL A 353 30.50 2.77 1.85
CA VAL A 353 29.83 2.93 3.15
C VAL A 353 29.33 4.36 3.34
N ALA A 354 28.54 4.55 4.40
CA ALA A 354 28.11 5.81 5.00
C ALA A 354 27.12 6.66 4.18
N GLU A 355 26.68 6.19 3.02
CA GLU A 355 25.60 6.78 2.23
C GLU A 355 24.29 6.87 3.01
N ASP A 356 24.02 5.83 3.81
CA ASP A 356 22.83 5.64 4.62
C ASP A 356 22.75 6.65 5.78
N ALA A 357 23.87 6.78 6.49
CA ALA A 357 24.08 7.72 7.58
C ALA A 357 24.11 9.16 7.05
N PHE A 358 24.80 9.41 5.93
CA PHE A 358 24.88 10.74 5.34
C PHE A 358 23.54 11.22 4.79
N LEU A 359 22.74 10.35 4.16
CA LEU A 359 21.37 10.68 3.74
C LEU A 359 20.53 11.11 4.95
N SER A 360 20.56 10.33 6.04
CA SER A 360 19.83 10.66 7.26
C SER A 360 20.30 11.98 7.89
N TYR A 361 21.61 12.21 7.93
CA TYR A 361 22.21 13.46 8.41
C TYR A 361 21.80 14.66 7.57
N SER A 362 21.96 14.58 6.25
CA SER A 362 21.71 15.68 5.32
C SER A 362 20.23 16.09 5.33
N LEU A 363 19.31 15.13 5.29
CA LEU A 363 17.86 15.37 5.42
C LEU A 363 17.51 16.09 6.72
N LYS A 364 18.07 15.65 7.84
CA LYS A 364 17.84 16.28 9.16
C LYS A 364 18.44 17.68 9.23
N LYS A 365 19.67 17.86 8.74
CA LYS A 365 20.39 19.12 8.82
C LYS A 365 19.74 20.19 7.95
N LEU A 366 19.47 19.86 6.70
CA LEU A 366 19.04 20.78 5.64
C LEU A 366 17.52 20.97 5.61
N LEU A 367 16.76 19.89 5.77
CA LEU A 367 15.30 19.90 5.57
C LEU A 367 14.49 19.68 6.87
N LYS A 368 15.17 19.50 8.01
CA LYS A 368 14.56 19.13 9.31
C LYS A 368 13.74 17.83 9.25
N ILE A 369 14.01 16.97 8.27
CA ILE A 369 13.37 15.67 8.11
C ILE A 369 14.08 14.65 8.99
N LYS A 370 13.31 13.92 9.80
CA LYS A 370 13.81 12.89 10.71
C LYS A 370 13.78 11.50 10.07
N THR A 371 14.54 10.58 10.65
CA THR A 371 14.69 9.20 10.17
C THR A 371 14.00 8.20 11.10
N PHE A 372 13.31 7.23 10.52
CA PHE A 372 12.46 6.28 11.22
C PHE A 372 12.55 4.85 10.68
N VAL A 373 12.28 3.90 11.55
CA VAL A 373 11.92 2.52 11.19
C VAL A 373 10.41 2.37 11.37
N PRO A 374 9.64 2.02 10.32
CA PRO A 374 8.20 1.76 10.47
C PRO A 374 7.98 0.43 11.23
N PRO A 375 6.75 0.13 11.69
CA PRO A 375 6.48 -1.09 12.46
C PRO A 375 6.93 -2.37 11.76
N HIS A 376 7.67 -3.22 12.48
CA HIS A 376 8.06 -4.59 12.13
C HIS A 376 7.55 -5.53 13.25
N PRO A 377 6.22 -5.74 13.36
CA PRO A 377 5.63 -6.54 14.43
C PRO A 377 5.96 -8.02 14.26
N LYS A 378 6.31 -8.73 15.34
CA LYS A 378 6.85 -10.10 15.27
C LYS A 378 5.95 -11.10 14.53
N ASN A 379 4.63 -10.88 14.57
CA ASN A 379 3.63 -11.80 14.01
C ASN A 379 3.13 -11.39 12.60
N CYS A 380 3.76 -10.40 11.94
CA CYS A 380 3.37 -9.99 10.59
C CYS A 380 4.58 -9.59 9.74
N LEU A 381 5.23 -10.60 9.14
CA LEU A 381 6.37 -10.42 8.24
C LEU A 381 6.01 -9.67 6.95
N ASP A 382 4.72 -9.63 6.58
CA ASP A 382 4.26 -8.85 5.42
C ASP A 382 4.67 -7.36 5.50
N LEU A 383 4.79 -6.81 6.72
CA LEU A 383 5.15 -5.41 6.96
C LEU A 383 6.66 -5.16 7.00
N PHE A 384 7.49 -6.20 6.86
CA PHE A 384 8.94 -6.08 7.00
C PHE A 384 9.57 -5.59 5.71
N GLY A 385 10.56 -4.70 5.83
CA GLY A 385 11.30 -4.21 4.66
C GLY A 385 12.34 -5.20 4.13
N SER A 386 12.66 -6.22 4.92
CA SER A 386 13.34 -7.44 4.48
C SER A 386 12.85 -8.63 5.27
N ILE A 387 12.58 -9.76 4.60
CA ILE A 387 12.26 -11.02 5.27
C ILE A 387 13.54 -11.48 6.01
N PRO A 388 13.49 -11.72 7.34
CA PRO A 388 14.70 -11.97 8.14
C PRO A 388 15.55 -13.16 7.67
N GLU A 389 14.90 -14.22 7.19
CA GLU A 389 15.59 -15.38 6.62
C GLU A 389 16.39 -15.01 5.37
N LYS A 390 15.75 -14.33 4.41
CA LYS A 390 16.36 -13.86 3.17
C LYS A 390 17.46 -12.84 3.43
N ALA A 391 17.24 -11.92 4.37
CA ALA A 391 18.21 -10.90 4.75
C ALA A 391 19.52 -11.51 5.26
N ARG A 392 19.46 -12.55 6.09
CA ARG A 392 20.66 -13.27 6.56
C ARG A 392 21.31 -14.05 5.42
N LEU A 393 20.51 -14.81 4.67
CA LEU A 393 21.00 -15.66 3.57
C LEU A 393 21.75 -14.85 2.50
N TYR A 394 21.25 -13.67 2.13
CA TYR A 394 21.81 -12.85 1.05
C TYR A 394 22.81 -11.80 1.55
N GLY A 395 22.63 -11.29 2.76
CA GLY A 395 23.48 -10.27 3.38
C GLY A 395 24.83 -10.78 3.90
N GLU A 396 25.05 -12.10 3.93
CA GLU A 396 26.27 -12.74 4.46
C GLU A 396 27.13 -13.44 3.40
N VAL A 397 26.83 -13.23 2.11
CA VAL A 397 27.58 -13.84 1.00
C VAL A 397 29.05 -13.37 1.00
N ALA A 398 29.96 -14.31 1.28
CA ALA A 398 31.40 -14.07 1.34
C ALA A 398 31.95 -13.44 0.04
N GLY A 399 32.83 -12.44 0.18
CA GLY A 399 33.45 -11.75 -0.96
C GLY A 399 32.54 -10.76 -1.72
N VAL A 400 31.25 -10.70 -1.39
CA VAL A 400 30.29 -9.75 -1.98
C VAL A 400 29.71 -8.81 -0.91
N ALA A 401 29.33 -9.34 0.25
CA ALA A 401 28.77 -8.56 1.34
C ALA A 401 29.80 -7.55 1.89
N ILE A 402 29.50 -6.26 1.75
CA ILE A 402 30.33 -5.15 2.26
C ILE A 402 30.47 -5.23 3.77
N SER A 403 29.44 -5.74 4.46
CA SER A 403 29.36 -5.95 5.90
C SER A 403 30.31 -7.04 6.44
N GLN A 404 30.93 -7.84 5.58
CA GLN A 404 31.88 -8.90 5.97
C GLN A 404 33.35 -8.45 5.83
N ASN A 405 33.59 -7.19 5.48
CA ASN A 405 34.93 -6.65 5.24
C ASN A 405 35.36 -5.69 6.36
N SER A 406 36.40 -6.06 7.11
CA SER A 406 36.92 -5.27 8.23
C SER A 406 37.40 -3.87 7.83
N VAL A 407 37.91 -3.69 6.62
CA VAL A 407 38.31 -2.37 6.09
C VAL A 407 37.08 -1.46 5.93
N ASN A 408 35.93 -2.02 5.54
CA ASN A 408 34.70 -1.25 5.44
C ASN A 408 34.18 -0.86 6.83
N PHE A 409 34.38 -1.67 7.86
CA PHE A 409 34.03 -1.29 9.24
C PHE A 409 34.86 -0.11 9.72
N GLU A 410 36.16 -0.10 9.43
CA GLU A 410 37.03 1.02 9.78
C GLU A 410 36.60 2.30 9.04
N LYS A 411 36.36 2.21 7.73
CA LYS A 411 35.85 3.33 6.92
C LYS A 411 34.53 3.85 7.45
N MET A 412 33.59 2.97 7.79
CA MET A 412 32.30 3.36 8.35
C MET A 412 32.48 4.06 9.70
N ASN A 413 33.38 3.57 10.56
CA ASN A 413 33.68 4.21 11.83
C ASN A 413 34.30 5.61 11.66
N GLN A 414 35.23 5.76 10.71
CA GLN A 414 35.82 7.06 10.37
C GLN A 414 34.75 8.03 9.85
N ALA A 415 33.86 7.57 8.97
CA ALA A 415 32.75 8.37 8.45
C ALA A 415 31.80 8.83 9.56
N LEU A 416 31.41 7.93 10.46
CA LEU A 416 30.51 8.26 11.57
C LEU A 416 31.15 9.17 12.62
N LYS A 417 32.45 9.04 12.89
CA LYS A 417 33.20 10.01 13.71
C LYS A 417 33.17 11.40 13.09
N ALA A 418 33.32 11.50 11.77
CA ALA A 418 33.21 12.77 11.06
C ALA A 418 31.78 13.33 11.13
N LEU A 419 30.75 12.53 10.89
CA LEU A 419 29.35 12.94 11.03
C LEU A 419 28.99 13.37 12.46
N ALA A 420 29.48 12.64 13.47
CA ALA A 420 29.30 13.00 14.88
C ALA A 420 29.91 14.37 15.19
N SER A 421 31.08 14.67 14.62
CA SER A 421 31.75 15.96 14.76
C SER A 421 30.99 17.11 14.07
N LEU A 422 30.17 16.79 13.05
CA LEU A 422 29.23 17.72 12.41
C LEU A 422 27.87 17.81 13.14
N GLY A 423 27.72 17.11 14.27
CA GLY A 423 26.53 17.18 15.13
C GLY A 423 25.51 16.05 14.94
N MET A 424 25.81 15.01 14.15
CA MET A 424 24.97 13.80 14.09
C MET A 424 25.02 13.04 15.43
N GLY A 425 23.89 12.50 15.90
CA GLY A 425 23.84 11.70 17.14
C GLY A 425 24.08 12.48 18.45
N THR A 426 24.05 13.82 18.46
CA THR A 426 24.37 14.66 19.64
C THR A 426 23.27 14.80 20.68
N LYS A 427 22.17 14.03 20.61
CA LYS A 427 21.22 14.00 21.72
C LYS A 427 21.65 12.92 22.70
N LEU A 428 22.08 13.36 23.90
CA LEU A 428 22.00 12.57 25.14
C LEU A 428 20.79 11.64 25.04
N PHE A 429 21.04 10.34 25.06
CA PHE A 429 20.09 9.24 25.20
C PHE A 429 18.62 9.60 24.92
N ARG A 430 18.03 9.08 23.84
CA ARG A 430 16.56 8.95 23.73
C ARG A 430 16.08 7.84 24.69
N LEU A 431 16.27 8.04 26.00
CA LEU A 431 15.69 7.21 27.07
C LEU A 431 14.17 7.15 27.00
N SER A 432 13.53 8.05 26.25
CA SER A 432 12.08 8.07 26.05
C SER A 432 11.53 6.76 25.44
N ASN A 433 12.33 5.95 24.75
CA ASN A 433 11.82 4.74 24.09
C ASN A 433 11.89 3.44 24.93
N ILE A 434 12.49 3.46 26.12
CA ILE A 434 12.47 2.30 27.03
C ILE A 434 11.18 2.28 27.86
N MET A 435 10.50 3.43 28.03
CA MET A 435 9.34 3.58 28.91
C MET A 435 8.16 4.38 28.32
N SER A 436 8.19 4.84 27.06
CA SER A 436 6.99 5.46 26.49
C SER A 436 5.95 4.39 26.16
N LYS A 437 5.04 4.18 27.12
CA LYS A 437 3.63 3.86 26.84
C LYS A 437 2.96 5.02 26.07
N GLU A 438 3.58 5.51 24.99
CA GLU A 438 2.83 6.21 23.93
C GLU A 438 2.13 5.16 23.07
N PHE A 439 1.40 4.28 23.73
CA PHE A 439 0.22 3.66 23.18
C PHE A 439 -0.91 4.65 23.43
N VAL A 440 -0.81 5.83 22.81
CA VAL A 440 -2.03 6.55 22.56
C VAL A 440 -2.72 5.69 21.51
N LYS A 441 -3.85 5.09 21.88
CA LYS A 441 -4.97 4.80 20.97
C LYS A 441 -5.43 6.13 20.35
N GLU A 442 -4.50 6.89 19.79
CA GLU A 442 -4.80 8.07 19.02
C GLU A 442 -5.43 7.46 17.79
N LYS A 443 -6.74 7.60 17.72
CA LYS A 443 -7.48 7.25 16.53
C LYS A 443 -6.83 8.07 15.41
N PHE A 444 -5.92 7.45 14.67
CA PHE A 444 -5.21 8.12 13.62
C PHE A 444 -6.23 8.49 12.56
N PHE A 445 -6.56 9.78 12.51
CA PHE A 445 -7.38 10.37 11.49
C PHE A 445 -6.50 11.40 10.78
N PRO A 446 -5.90 11.02 9.63
CA PRO A 446 -5.06 11.95 8.90
C PRO A 446 -5.84 13.22 8.57
N GLN A 447 -5.18 14.37 8.69
CA GLN A 447 -5.78 15.66 8.37
C GLN A 447 -6.30 15.64 6.92
N GLY A 448 -7.58 15.98 6.72
CA GLY A 448 -8.25 15.86 5.42
C GLY A 448 -8.89 14.51 5.12
N SER A 449 -8.94 13.56 6.06
CA SER A 449 -9.73 12.33 5.91
C SER A 449 -11.24 12.63 5.75
N GLN A 450 -11.92 11.85 4.91
CA GLN A 450 -13.37 11.94 4.75
C GLN A 450 -14.06 10.86 5.59
N ARG A 451 -15.14 11.23 6.28
CA ARG A 451 -15.91 10.29 7.14
C ARG A 451 -17.31 9.96 6.62
N TRP A 452 -18.01 10.89 5.97
CA TRP A 452 -19.42 10.65 5.60
C TRP A 452 -20.02 11.53 4.50
N SER A 453 -19.31 12.53 3.98
CA SER A 453 -19.91 13.49 3.02
C SER A 453 -20.33 12.86 1.68
N LEU A 454 -19.75 11.71 1.34
CA LEU A 454 -19.95 11.03 0.05
C LEU A 454 -21.26 10.21 -0.01
N ALA A 455 -21.75 9.69 1.14
CA ALA A 455 -23.01 8.95 1.21
C ALA A 455 -24.21 9.79 0.72
N LYS A 456 -24.23 11.09 1.06
CA LYS A 456 -25.27 12.03 0.61
C LYS A 456 -25.22 12.25 -0.91
N LYS A 457 -24.02 12.26 -1.51
CA LYS A 457 -23.83 12.40 -2.97
C LYS A 457 -24.22 11.14 -3.73
N ILE A 458 -23.81 9.97 -3.24
CA ILE A 458 -24.20 8.68 -3.82
C ILE A 458 -25.71 8.52 -3.78
N TRP A 459 -26.36 8.98 -2.70
CA TRP A 459 -27.80 8.94 -2.64
C TRP A 459 -28.46 9.91 -3.65
N LEU A 460 -27.96 11.14 -3.81
CA LEU A 460 -28.44 12.02 -4.87
C LEU A 460 -28.32 11.42 -6.27
N LEU A 461 -27.36 10.50 -6.49
CA LEU A 461 -27.19 9.78 -7.76
C LEU A 461 -28.16 8.62 -7.93
N ILE A 462 -28.51 7.86 -6.88
CA ILE A 462 -29.49 6.78 -6.99
C ILE A 462 -30.93 7.36 -7.08
N LYS A 463 -31.17 8.56 -6.51
CA LYS A 463 -32.49 9.23 -6.59
C LYS A 463 -32.74 9.88 -7.96
N LYS A 464 -31.70 10.48 -8.55
CA LYS A 464 -31.73 10.95 -9.93
C LYS A 464 -31.81 9.77 -10.88
#